data_AF-A0A920WN98-F1
#
_entry.id   AF-A0A920WN98-F1
#
_cell.length_a   1.000
_cell.length_b   1.000
_cell.length_c   1.000
_cell.angle_alpha   90.00
_cell.angle_beta   90.00
_cell.angle_gamma   90.00
#
_symmetry.space_group_name_H-M   'P 1'
#
loop_
_entity.id
_entity.type
_entity.pdbx_description
1 polymer ?
#
loop_
_entity_poly.entity_id
_entity_poly.type
_entity_poly.pdbx_seq_one_letter_code
_entity_poly.pdbx_strand_id
1 'polypeptide(L)'
;MLANTGSRYGPTAPLAGLGPVLDRAEPFAVIAKPCDLGALHAYAASDPRVDDLCVARLALVCGGQPRLEKSADVLAEVGVDEDEVSLFRYRGHGNPGPTRVETTDGRSFERTYLEMWEDEAGWKVETRCKFCPHALGEAADIAAADVWPGGAPTGDDEGFNGIIVRTPTGEALVRSAVEAGALVLGRPIDPREFDELQPHQVRKKEALASRFAGLAEAGIPTINTTGLRVDLLGRRLNPEARLAEQAGTLRRATEGRFTEPLPASPTDRPNDHA
;
A
#
# COMPACT_ATOMS: atom_id res chain seq x y z
N MET A 1 -13.03 -14.51 -7.48
CA MET A 1 -11.77 -14.33 -6.72
C MET A 1 -10.54 -14.51 -7.63
N LEU A 2 -10.41 -15.63 -8.36
CA LEU A 2 -9.25 -15.88 -9.25
C LEU A 2 -9.06 -14.84 -10.37
N ALA A 3 -10.14 -14.31 -10.96
CA ALA A 3 -10.04 -13.26 -11.98
C ALA A 3 -9.41 -11.93 -11.49
N ASN A 4 -9.25 -11.78 -10.17
CA ASN A 4 -8.67 -10.59 -9.53
C ASN A 4 -7.29 -10.88 -8.93
N THR A 5 -6.64 -11.98 -9.29
CA THR A 5 -5.24 -12.25 -8.88
C THR A 5 -4.26 -11.41 -9.68
N GLY A 6 -3.08 -11.16 -9.08
CA GLY A 6 -2.00 -10.38 -9.69
C GLY A 6 -2.05 -8.91 -9.26
N SER A 7 -0.86 -8.31 -9.15
CA SER A 7 -0.73 -6.92 -8.73
C SER A 7 -1.12 -5.97 -9.86
N ARG A 8 -2.01 -5.03 -9.54
CA ARG A 8 -2.33 -3.86 -10.38
C ARG A 8 -1.84 -2.62 -9.66
N TYR A 9 -0.77 -2.02 -10.16
CA TYR A 9 -0.16 -0.85 -9.54
C TYR A 9 -0.78 0.41 -10.14
N GLY A 10 -1.84 0.91 -9.50
CA GLY A 10 -2.54 2.10 -9.95
C GLY A 10 -3.68 2.48 -8.99
N PRO A 11 -4.42 3.55 -9.31
CA PRO A 11 -5.58 3.97 -8.53
C PRO A 11 -6.65 2.87 -8.45
N THR A 12 -7.03 2.49 -7.22
CA THR A 12 -8.14 1.57 -6.96
C THR A 12 -8.96 2.04 -5.78
N ALA A 13 -10.28 1.85 -5.87
CA ALA A 13 -11.25 2.24 -4.84
C ALA A 13 -12.03 1.00 -4.33
N PRO A 14 -11.37 0.08 -3.59
CA PRO A 14 -12.01 -1.19 -3.16
C PRO A 14 -13.23 -0.99 -2.25
N LEU A 15 -13.38 0.19 -1.64
CA LEU A 15 -14.51 0.53 -0.77
C LEU A 15 -15.66 1.26 -1.49
N ALA A 16 -15.55 1.57 -2.78
CA ALA A 16 -16.58 2.32 -3.52
C ALA A 16 -17.96 1.64 -3.51
N GLY A 17 -18.01 0.31 -3.40
CA GLY A 17 -19.24 -0.48 -3.34
C GLY A 17 -19.64 -0.92 -1.94
N LEU A 18 -19.08 -0.34 -0.86
CA LEU A 18 -19.30 -0.82 0.50
C LEU A 18 -20.78 -0.75 0.93
N GLY A 19 -21.50 0.33 0.62
CA GLY A 19 -22.92 0.49 0.98
C GLY A 19 -23.80 -0.66 0.48
N PRO A 20 -23.85 -0.93 -0.83
CA PRO A 20 -24.56 -2.09 -1.38
C PRO A 20 -24.12 -3.44 -0.81
N VAL A 21 -22.85 -3.57 -0.40
CA VAL A 21 -22.37 -4.79 0.27
C VAL A 21 -22.97 -4.92 1.67
N LEU A 22 -23.02 -3.84 2.44
CA LEU A 22 -23.65 -3.82 3.77
C LEU A 22 -25.16 -4.06 3.68
N ASP A 23 -25.83 -3.54 2.66
CA ASP A 23 -27.28 -3.69 2.46
C ASP A 23 -27.72 -5.14 2.15
N ARG A 24 -26.79 -6.00 1.73
CA ARG A 24 -27.05 -7.45 1.60
C ARG A 24 -27.32 -8.12 2.95
N ALA A 25 -26.88 -7.51 4.06
CA ALA A 25 -26.96 -8.08 5.41
C ALA A 25 -26.31 -9.49 5.50
N GLU A 26 -25.27 -9.72 4.70
CA GLU A 26 -24.53 -10.98 4.64
C GLU A 26 -23.08 -10.78 5.10
N PRO A 27 -22.46 -11.77 5.75
CA PRO A 27 -21.04 -11.74 6.07
C PRO A 27 -20.17 -11.53 4.83
N PHE A 28 -19.15 -10.68 4.95
CA PHE A 28 -18.19 -10.44 3.88
C PHE A 28 -16.76 -10.29 4.41
N ALA A 29 -15.80 -10.54 3.52
CA ALA A 29 -14.39 -10.25 3.76
C ALA A 29 -13.93 -9.11 2.86
N VAL A 30 -12.98 -8.31 3.34
CA VAL A 30 -12.35 -7.22 2.58
C VAL A 30 -10.90 -7.56 2.32
N ILE A 31 -10.48 -7.42 1.06
CA ILE A 31 -9.07 -7.47 0.64
C ILE A 31 -8.73 -6.11 0.06
N ALA A 32 -7.84 -5.35 0.71
CA ALA A 32 -7.57 -3.98 0.31
C ALA A 32 -6.17 -3.51 0.71
N LYS A 33 -5.80 -2.28 0.32
CA LYS A 33 -4.56 -1.67 0.80
C LYS A 33 -4.72 -1.34 2.28
N PRO A 34 -3.62 -1.23 3.04
CA PRO A 34 -3.67 -0.90 4.45
C PRO A 34 -4.40 0.42 4.75
N CYS A 35 -4.30 1.43 3.89
CA CYS A 35 -5.00 2.70 4.06
C CYS A 35 -6.52 2.57 3.87
N ASP A 36 -6.98 1.67 3.01
CA ASP A 36 -8.40 1.36 2.85
C ASP A 36 -8.95 0.69 4.11
N LEU A 37 -8.21 -0.26 4.70
CA LEU A 37 -8.63 -0.87 5.96
C LEU A 37 -8.68 0.15 7.11
N GLY A 38 -7.75 1.10 7.13
CA GLY A 38 -7.81 2.23 8.07
C GLY A 38 -9.10 3.06 7.89
N ALA A 39 -9.52 3.30 6.64
CA ALA A 39 -10.78 3.97 6.35
C ALA A 39 -12.00 3.14 6.76
N LEU A 40 -11.97 1.81 6.55
CA LEU A 40 -13.02 0.89 6.97
C LEU A 40 -13.21 0.88 8.49
N HIS A 41 -12.12 0.84 9.25
CA HIS A 41 -12.16 0.97 10.72
C HIS A 41 -12.70 2.32 11.18
N ALA A 42 -12.30 3.41 10.52
CA ALA A 42 -12.85 4.73 10.83
C ALA A 42 -14.36 4.80 10.53
N TYR A 43 -14.82 4.17 9.44
CA TYR A 43 -16.22 4.15 9.04
C TYR A 43 -17.09 3.27 9.97
N ALA A 44 -16.53 2.19 10.52
CA ALA A 44 -17.21 1.32 11.49
C ALA A 44 -17.69 2.08 12.74
N ALA A 45 -17.01 3.17 13.11
CA ALA A 45 -17.45 4.04 14.20
C ALA A 45 -18.81 4.74 13.93
N SER A 46 -19.19 4.90 12.66
CA SER A 46 -20.46 5.51 12.23
C SER A 46 -21.49 4.51 11.69
N ASP A 47 -21.06 3.33 11.24
CA ASP A 47 -21.95 2.28 10.75
C ASP A 47 -21.55 0.92 11.35
N PRO A 48 -22.27 0.45 12.41
CA PRO A 48 -21.91 -0.77 13.13
C PRO A 48 -22.04 -2.03 12.27
N ARG A 49 -22.80 -1.97 11.15
CA ARG A 49 -22.91 -3.09 10.20
C ARG A 49 -21.55 -3.53 9.67
N VAL A 50 -20.58 -2.62 9.62
CA VAL A 50 -19.20 -2.95 9.23
C VAL A 50 -18.60 -3.98 10.19
N ASP A 51 -18.69 -3.77 11.50
CA ASP A 51 -18.14 -4.70 12.49
C ASP A 51 -19.00 -5.97 12.61
N ASP A 52 -20.31 -5.86 12.43
CA ASP A 52 -21.22 -7.00 12.50
C ASP A 52 -21.06 -7.97 11.31
N LEU A 53 -20.80 -7.44 10.10
CA LEU A 53 -20.79 -8.21 8.86
C LEU A 53 -19.38 -8.45 8.28
N CYS A 54 -18.39 -7.61 8.58
CA CYS A 54 -17.02 -7.79 8.07
C CYS A 54 -16.27 -8.85 8.90
N VAL A 55 -16.33 -10.10 8.44
CA VAL A 55 -15.75 -11.24 9.16
C VAL A 55 -14.23 -11.39 8.99
N ALA A 56 -13.63 -10.70 8.02
CA ALA A 56 -12.19 -10.71 7.79
C ALA A 56 -11.69 -9.48 7.04
N ARG A 57 -10.59 -8.91 7.49
CA ARG A 57 -9.89 -7.76 6.91
C ARG A 57 -8.48 -8.19 6.51
N LEU A 58 -8.24 -8.37 5.22
CA LEU A 58 -6.98 -8.85 4.67
C LEU A 58 -6.27 -7.69 3.95
N ALA A 59 -4.99 -7.52 4.23
CA ALA A 59 -4.16 -6.51 3.57
C ALA A 59 -3.07 -7.13 2.72
N LEU A 60 -2.73 -6.46 1.63
CA LEU A 60 -1.41 -6.54 1.03
C LEU A 60 -0.49 -5.47 1.64
N VAL A 61 0.76 -5.80 1.94
CA VAL A 61 1.77 -4.80 2.27
C VAL A 61 1.98 -3.88 1.06
N CYS A 62 2.05 -2.57 1.30
CA CYS A 62 1.95 -1.57 0.24
C CYS A 62 3.17 -0.63 0.22
N GLY A 63 3.92 -0.66 -0.89
CA GLY A 63 5.02 0.29 -1.20
C GLY A 63 4.54 1.73 -1.36
N GLY A 64 3.33 1.88 -1.90
CA GLY A 64 2.69 3.12 -2.31
C GLY A 64 1.84 2.83 -3.55
N GLN A 65 0.86 3.67 -3.82
CA GLN A 65 0.05 3.59 -5.03
C GLN A 65 0.67 4.50 -6.10
N PRO A 66 1.17 3.97 -7.22
CA PRO A 66 1.52 4.78 -8.38
C PRO A 66 0.30 5.45 -8.98
N ARG A 67 0.50 6.63 -9.54
CA ARG A 67 -0.48 7.24 -10.44
C ARG A 67 -0.52 6.47 -11.77
N LEU A 68 -1.61 6.59 -12.52
CA LEU A 68 -1.80 5.86 -13.78
C LEU A 68 -0.76 6.27 -14.84
N GLU A 69 -0.19 7.47 -14.71
CA GLU A 69 0.90 8.01 -15.53
C GLU A 69 2.15 7.13 -15.49
N LYS A 70 2.35 6.24 -14.51
CA LYS A 70 3.45 5.27 -14.55
C LYS A 70 3.25 4.26 -15.68
N SER A 71 2.01 3.82 -15.88
CA SER A 71 1.67 2.83 -16.91
C SER A 71 1.59 3.48 -18.28
N ALA A 72 1.09 4.72 -18.35
CA ALA A 72 1.11 5.51 -19.59
C ALA A 72 2.54 5.75 -20.10
N ASP A 73 3.50 6.04 -19.20
CA ASP A 73 4.92 6.17 -19.60
C ASP A 73 5.46 4.88 -20.23
N VAL A 74 5.13 3.72 -19.64
CA VAL A 74 5.57 2.43 -20.19
C VAL A 74 5.04 2.22 -21.59
N LEU A 75 3.77 2.55 -21.84
CA LEU A 75 3.16 2.49 -23.17
C LEU A 75 3.85 3.44 -24.16
N ALA A 76 4.10 4.68 -23.75
CA ALA A 76 4.79 5.69 -24.56
C ALA A 76 6.23 5.26 -24.94
N GLU A 77 6.95 4.63 -24.01
CA GLU A 77 8.32 4.12 -24.25
C GLU A 77 8.37 3.01 -25.30
N VAL A 78 7.32 2.18 -25.39
CA VAL A 78 7.23 1.10 -26.39
C VAL A 78 6.46 1.50 -27.65
N GLY A 79 5.99 2.76 -27.72
CA GLY A 79 5.25 3.30 -28.86
C GLY A 79 3.91 2.60 -29.08
N VAL A 80 3.16 2.37 -28.00
CA VAL A 80 1.83 1.75 -28.02
C VAL A 80 0.81 2.74 -27.47
N ASP A 81 -0.28 2.96 -28.20
CA ASP A 81 -1.43 3.73 -27.71
C ASP A 81 -2.34 2.87 -26.83
N GLU A 82 -3.07 3.48 -25.89
CA GLU A 82 -3.89 2.75 -24.91
C GLU A 82 -4.98 1.89 -25.59
N ASP A 83 -5.55 2.36 -26.70
CA ASP A 83 -6.58 1.64 -27.46
C ASP A 83 -6.03 0.44 -28.26
N GLU A 84 -4.72 0.36 -28.43
CA GLU A 84 -4.04 -0.81 -29.01
C GLU A 84 -3.81 -1.92 -27.98
N VAL A 85 -3.92 -1.65 -26.67
CA VAL A 85 -3.56 -2.59 -25.60
C VAL A 85 -4.63 -3.67 -25.41
N SER A 86 -4.23 -4.93 -25.55
CA SER A 86 -5.07 -6.09 -25.21
C SER A 86 -4.76 -6.66 -23.81
N LEU A 87 -3.53 -6.49 -23.33
CA LEU A 87 -3.11 -6.88 -21.97
C LEU A 87 -2.06 -5.91 -21.43
N PHE A 88 -2.24 -5.47 -20.19
CA PHE A 88 -1.19 -4.88 -19.36
C PHE A 88 -1.07 -5.67 -18.06
N ARG A 89 0.03 -6.40 -17.89
CA ARG A 89 0.34 -7.17 -16.68
C ARG A 89 1.60 -6.61 -16.03
N TYR A 90 1.52 -6.15 -14.78
CA TYR A 90 2.69 -5.58 -14.10
C TYR A 90 3.70 -6.62 -13.60
N ARG A 91 3.23 -7.82 -13.28
CA ARG A 91 4.04 -8.96 -12.84
C ARG A 91 3.28 -10.27 -12.99
N GLY A 92 3.96 -11.40 -12.92
CA GLY A 92 3.41 -12.75 -13.03
C GLY A 92 4.09 -13.58 -14.13
N HIS A 93 3.77 -14.88 -14.18
CA HIS A 93 4.52 -15.89 -14.94
C HIS A 93 5.98 -16.02 -14.49
N GLY A 94 6.18 -15.91 -13.17
CA GLY A 94 7.44 -15.86 -12.44
C GLY A 94 7.17 -15.24 -11.07
N ASN A 95 8.15 -15.24 -10.17
CA ASN A 95 8.09 -14.46 -8.94
C ASN A 95 9.29 -13.49 -8.82
N PRO A 96 9.12 -12.20 -9.16
CA PRO A 96 7.87 -11.56 -9.56
C PRO A 96 7.45 -11.78 -11.03
N GLY A 97 8.36 -12.19 -11.91
CA GLY A 97 8.14 -12.17 -13.36
C GLY A 97 8.09 -10.75 -13.96
N PRO A 98 8.02 -10.64 -15.31
CA PRO A 98 8.12 -9.35 -15.99
C PRO A 98 6.80 -8.56 -15.99
N THR A 99 6.94 -7.24 -16.17
CA THR A 99 5.86 -6.43 -16.75
C THR A 99 5.71 -6.77 -18.22
N ARG A 100 4.48 -7.00 -18.68
CA ARG A 100 4.13 -7.41 -20.04
C ARG A 100 3.03 -6.52 -20.60
N VAL A 101 3.24 -6.01 -21.80
CA VAL A 101 2.23 -5.35 -22.63
C VAL A 101 1.99 -6.21 -23.88
N GLU A 102 0.74 -6.46 -24.21
CA GLU A 102 0.34 -7.10 -25.47
C GLU A 102 -0.66 -6.19 -26.19
N THR A 103 -0.58 -6.15 -27.51
CA THR A 103 -1.45 -5.34 -28.35
C THR A 103 -2.49 -6.20 -29.07
N THR A 104 -3.53 -5.56 -29.61
CA THR A 104 -4.57 -6.25 -30.39
C THR A 104 -4.07 -6.79 -31.74
N ASP A 105 -2.96 -6.25 -32.27
CA ASP A 105 -2.32 -6.69 -33.51
C ASP A 105 -1.25 -7.79 -33.30
N GLY A 106 -1.04 -8.22 -32.04
CA GLY A 106 -0.15 -9.33 -31.69
C GLY A 106 1.30 -8.96 -31.36
N ARG A 107 1.66 -7.67 -31.32
CA ARG A 107 2.94 -7.24 -30.74
C ARG A 107 2.95 -7.49 -29.23
N SER A 108 4.14 -7.67 -28.67
CA SER A 108 4.30 -7.79 -27.23
C SER A 108 5.63 -7.25 -26.74
N PHE A 109 5.62 -6.64 -25.56
CA PHE A 109 6.76 -5.97 -24.96
C PHE A 109 6.91 -6.38 -23.50
N GLU A 110 8.14 -6.53 -23.04
CA GLU A 110 8.44 -6.89 -21.66
C GLU A 110 9.47 -5.94 -21.04
N ARG A 111 9.31 -5.70 -19.74
CA ARG A 111 10.31 -5.11 -18.85
C ARG A 111 10.49 -6.03 -17.65
N THR A 112 11.72 -6.22 -17.22
CA THR A 112 12.01 -6.89 -15.95
C THR A 112 11.43 -6.09 -14.78
N TYR A 113 11.25 -6.75 -13.63
CA TYR A 113 10.72 -6.09 -12.44
C TYR A 113 11.62 -4.94 -11.96
N LEU A 114 12.95 -5.09 -12.04
CA LEU A 114 13.88 -4.04 -11.59
C LEU A 114 13.89 -2.84 -12.54
N GLU A 115 13.78 -3.04 -13.86
CA GLU A 115 13.62 -1.92 -14.81
C GLU A 115 12.38 -1.07 -14.51
N MET A 116 11.35 -1.69 -13.91
CA MET A 116 10.12 -0.99 -13.53
C MET A 116 10.22 -0.29 -12.17
N TRP A 117 10.90 -0.91 -11.20
CA TRP A 117 10.74 -0.59 -9.77
C TRP A 117 12.03 -0.35 -8.98
N GLU A 118 13.22 -0.52 -9.56
CA GLU A 118 14.48 -0.31 -8.82
C GLU A 118 14.64 1.16 -8.35
N ASP A 119 14.31 2.12 -9.22
CA ASP A 119 14.37 3.55 -8.88
C ASP A 119 13.08 4.05 -8.21
N GLU A 120 13.14 4.27 -6.90
CA GLU A 120 12.05 4.84 -6.09
C GLU A 120 11.55 6.20 -6.63
N ALA A 121 12.42 7.00 -7.27
CA ALA A 121 12.02 8.29 -7.83
C ALA A 121 11.06 8.13 -9.02
N GLY A 122 11.18 7.02 -9.76
CA GLY A 122 10.35 6.67 -10.90
C GLY A 122 9.04 5.97 -10.54
N TRP A 123 8.72 5.76 -9.26
CA TRP A 123 7.48 5.06 -8.85
C TRP A 123 6.21 5.88 -9.06
N LYS A 124 6.33 7.21 -9.23
CA LYS A 124 5.20 8.14 -9.37
C LYS A 124 4.08 7.93 -8.34
N VAL A 125 4.44 7.66 -7.08
CA VAL A 125 3.44 7.43 -6.03
C VAL A 125 2.66 8.69 -5.68
N GLU A 126 1.38 8.51 -5.33
CA GLU A 126 0.54 9.58 -4.80
C GLU A 126 1.21 10.26 -3.60
N THR A 127 1.04 11.57 -3.46
CA THR A 127 1.63 12.36 -2.37
C THR A 127 1.26 11.79 -1.00
N ARG A 128 -0.01 11.37 -0.82
CA ARG A 128 -0.48 10.77 0.43
C ARG A 128 0.28 9.49 0.82
N CYS A 129 0.83 8.75 -0.16
CA CYS A 129 1.62 7.54 0.09
C CYS A 129 3.00 7.87 0.69
N LYS A 130 3.58 9.04 0.38
CA LYS A 130 4.86 9.52 0.93
C LYS A 130 4.80 9.83 2.43
N PHE A 131 3.59 10.05 2.93
CA PHE A 131 3.26 10.34 4.31
C PHE A 131 2.48 9.21 5.00
N CYS A 132 2.33 8.05 4.35
CA CYS A 132 1.53 6.96 4.91
C CYS A 132 2.25 6.27 6.08
N PRO A 133 1.67 6.27 7.30
CA PRO A 133 2.26 5.59 8.45
C PRO A 133 1.93 4.11 8.53
N HIS A 134 1.09 3.62 7.61
CA HIS A 134 0.37 2.38 7.74
C HIS A 134 0.60 1.49 6.51
N ALA A 135 1.84 1.09 6.24
CA ALA A 135 2.15 0.32 5.03
C ALA A 135 2.16 -1.21 5.25
N LEU A 136 2.27 -1.65 6.50
CA LEU A 136 2.40 -3.06 6.88
C LEU A 136 1.06 -3.69 7.35
N GLY A 137 -0.07 -3.03 7.06
CA GLY A 137 -1.41 -3.54 7.37
C GLY A 137 -1.72 -3.71 8.86
N GLU A 138 -1.33 -2.77 9.72
CA GLU A 138 -1.59 -2.79 11.19
C GLU A 138 -3.07 -2.87 11.57
N ALA A 139 -3.97 -2.42 10.69
CA ALA A 139 -5.42 -2.49 10.85
C ALA A 139 -6.06 -3.73 10.19
N ALA A 140 -5.25 -4.68 9.72
CA ALA A 140 -5.72 -5.94 9.13
C ALA A 140 -5.77 -7.05 10.19
N ASP A 141 -6.55 -8.09 9.91
CA ASP A 141 -6.45 -9.38 10.61
C ASP A 141 -5.20 -10.14 10.16
N ILE A 142 -4.94 -10.11 8.84
CA ILE A 142 -3.75 -10.70 8.19
C ILE A 142 -3.23 -9.71 7.15
N ALA A 143 -1.92 -9.47 7.14
CA ALA A 143 -1.24 -8.76 6.06
C ALA A 143 -0.26 -9.70 5.34
N ALA A 144 -0.33 -9.79 4.02
CA ALA A 144 0.59 -10.55 3.19
C ALA A 144 1.63 -9.64 2.52
N ALA A 145 2.88 -10.07 2.45
CA ALA A 145 4.01 -9.32 1.91
C ALA A 145 4.86 -10.20 1.00
N ASP A 146 5.40 -9.60 -0.07
CA ASP A 146 6.58 -10.17 -0.74
C ASP A 146 7.74 -10.22 0.27
N VAL A 147 8.47 -11.33 0.31
CA VAL A 147 9.63 -11.52 1.22
C VAL A 147 10.91 -11.76 0.44
N TRP A 148 11.48 -10.68 -0.07
CA TRP A 148 12.77 -10.72 -0.75
C TRP A 148 13.90 -10.32 0.21
N PRO A 149 14.91 -11.18 0.42
CA PRO A 149 16.12 -10.81 1.15
C PRO A 149 16.75 -9.54 0.57
N GLY A 150 17.05 -8.55 1.40
CA GLY A 150 17.57 -7.24 0.96
C GLY A 150 16.51 -6.28 0.40
N GLY A 151 15.24 -6.70 0.32
CA GLY A 151 14.11 -5.87 -0.06
C GLY A 151 13.84 -5.73 -1.56
N ALA A 152 14.55 -6.50 -2.40
CA ALA A 152 14.37 -6.54 -3.85
C ALA A 152 14.62 -7.96 -4.39
N PRO A 153 13.94 -8.37 -5.47
CA PRO A 153 14.17 -9.69 -6.07
C PRO A 153 15.54 -9.73 -6.75
N THR A 154 16.27 -10.83 -6.58
CA THR A 154 17.55 -11.09 -7.29
C THR A 154 17.38 -11.96 -8.54
N GLY A 155 16.16 -12.43 -8.78
CA GLY A 155 15.76 -13.29 -9.89
C GLY A 155 14.35 -13.83 -9.62
N ASP A 156 13.88 -14.71 -10.51
CA ASP A 156 12.64 -15.45 -10.28
C ASP A 156 12.89 -16.69 -9.40
N ASP A 157 12.00 -16.93 -8.46
CA ASP A 157 11.97 -18.12 -7.60
C ASP A 157 10.56 -18.73 -7.50
N GLU A 158 10.39 -19.76 -6.66
CA GLU A 158 9.08 -20.40 -6.42
C GLU A 158 8.04 -19.44 -5.80
N GLY A 159 8.51 -18.35 -5.19
CA GLY A 159 7.71 -17.33 -4.55
C GLY A 159 7.15 -17.74 -3.21
N PHE A 160 7.57 -17.01 -2.19
CA PHE A 160 7.00 -17.11 -0.86
C PHE A 160 6.45 -15.75 -0.44
N ASN A 161 5.33 -15.79 0.27
CA ASN A 161 4.77 -14.62 0.93
C ASN A 161 5.05 -14.71 2.42
N GLY A 162 5.47 -13.60 3.02
CA GLY A 162 5.41 -13.42 4.46
C GLY A 162 3.98 -13.04 4.87
N ILE A 163 3.48 -13.62 5.95
CA ILE A 163 2.20 -13.20 6.54
C ILE A 163 2.41 -12.64 7.94
N ILE A 164 1.77 -11.52 8.22
CA ILE A 164 1.70 -10.91 9.55
C ILE A 164 0.27 -11.14 10.05
N VAL A 165 0.13 -11.98 11.07
CA VAL A 165 -1.15 -12.25 11.74
C VAL A 165 -1.28 -11.32 12.94
N ARG A 166 -2.41 -10.62 13.07
CA ARG A 166 -2.58 -9.54 14.05
C ARG A 166 -3.69 -9.77 15.06
N THR A 167 -4.75 -10.44 14.66
CA THR A 167 -5.96 -10.62 15.46
C THR A 167 -6.26 -12.11 15.69
N PRO A 168 -7.06 -12.46 16.72
CA PRO A 168 -7.56 -13.81 16.89
C PRO A 168 -8.33 -14.33 15.67
N THR A 169 -9.06 -13.45 14.97
CA THR A 169 -9.72 -13.76 13.70
C THR A 169 -8.71 -14.18 12.63
N GLY A 170 -7.62 -13.41 12.46
CA GLY A 170 -6.55 -13.75 11.53
C GLY A 170 -5.87 -15.07 11.88
N GLU A 171 -5.59 -15.32 13.16
CA GLU A 171 -5.00 -16.58 13.63
C GLU A 171 -5.92 -17.77 13.34
N ALA A 172 -7.22 -17.65 13.61
CA ALA A 172 -8.20 -18.68 13.33
C ALA A 172 -8.30 -18.98 11.82
N LEU A 173 -8.27 -17.94 10.98
CA LEU A 173 -8.28 -18.09 9.51
C LEU A 173 -7.04 -18.80 8.98
N VAL A 174 -5.85 -18.41 9.45
CA VAL A 174 -4.59 -19.08 9.06
C VAL A 174 -4.61 -20.55 9.48
N ARG A 175 -4.98 -20.83 10.74
CA ARG A 175 -5.08 -22.21 11.24
C ARG A 175 -6.05 -23.04 10.39
N SER A 176 -7.25 -22.53 10.12
CA SER A 176 -8.24 -23.24 9.31
C SER A 176 -7.76 -23.47 7.87
N ALA A 177 -7.06 -22.51 7.27
CA ALA A 177 -6.48 -22.67 5.93
C ALA A 177 -5.38 -23.74 5.89
N VAL A 178 -4.58 -23.85 6.95
CA VAL A 178 -3.55 -24.90 7.10
C VAL A 178 -4.20 -26.28 7.30
N GLU A 179 -5.18 -26.38 8.19
CA GLU A 179 -5.93 -27.62 8.45
C GLU A 179 -6.65 -28.13 7.18
N ALA A 180 -7.15 -27.20 6.34
CA ALA A 180 -7.76 -27.51 5.06
C ALA A 180 -6.76 -27.82 3.93
N GLY A 181 -5.45 -27.70 4.17
CA GLY A 181 -4.40 -27.89 3.16
C GLY A 181 -4.33 -26.78 2.10
N ALA A 182 -5.01 -25.65 2.31
CA ALA A 182 -5.01 -24.50 1.40
C ALA A 182 -3.81 -23.56 1.61
N LEU A 183 -3.15 -23.65 2.76
CA LEU A 183 -1.94 -22.89 3.10
C LEU A 183 -0.88 -23.82 3.68
N VAL A 184 0.34 -23.76 3.13
CA VAL A 184 1.51 -24.40 3.72
C VAL A 184 2.35 -23.33 4.39
N LEU A 185 2.60 -23.48 5.69
CA LEU A 185 3.45 -22.56 6.43
C LEU A 185 4.93 -22.92 6.21
N GLY A 186 5.72 -21.90 5.85
CA GLY A 186 7.17 -21.98 5.84
C GLY A 186 7.77 -21.77 7.24
N ARG A 187 9.05 -21.39 7.27
CA ARG A 187 9.70 -21.02 8.53
C ARG A 187 9.03 -19.79 9.17
N PRO A 188 9.04 -19.68 10.51
CA PRO A 188 8.73 -18.42 11.17
C PRO A 188 9.65 -17.29 10.68
N ILE A 189 9.09 -16.08 10.58
CA ILE A 189 9.80 -14.84 10.30
C ILE A 189 9.71 -13.97 11.55
N ASP A 190 10.85 -13.64 12.14
CA ASP A 190 10.91 -12.74 13.28
C ASP A 190 10.60 -11.30 12.87
N PRO A 191 9.98 -10.47 13.74
CA PRO A 191 9.65 -9.09 13.41
C PRO A 191 10.83 -8.23 12.95
N ARG A 192 12.06 -8.57 13.36
CA ARG A 192 13.28 -7.86 12.95
C ARG A 192 13.80 -8.26 11.58
N GLU A 193 13.47 -9.45 11.09
CA GLU A 193 13.82 -9.84 9.72
C GLU A 193 13.07 -8.98 8.70
N PHE A 194 11.88 -8.48 9.06
CA PHE A 194 11.16 -7.51 8.23
C PHE A 194 11.90 -6.18 8.04
N ASP A 195 12.87 -5.84 8.90
CA ASP A 195 13.69 -4.66 8.70
C ASP A 195 14.55 -4.81 7.42
N GLU A 196 14.97 -6.05 7.10
CA GLU A 196 15.74 -6.39 5.89
C GLU A 196 14.86 -6.74 4.68
N LEU A 197 13.68 -7.33 4.91
CA LEU A 197 12.74 -7.69 3.84
C LEU A 197 11.97 -6.48 3.31
N GLN A 198 11.78 -5.45 4.14
CA GLN A 198 11.00 -4.25 3.81
C GLN A 198 11.74 -2.94 4.20
N PRO A 199 13.01 -2.75 3.78
CA PRO A 199 13.87 -1.67 4.27
C PRO A 199 13.36 -0.29 3.86
N HIS A 200 12.69 -0.18 2.72
CA HIS A 200 12.04 1.05 2.27
C HIS A 200 10.91 1.49 3.23
N GLN A 201 10.19 0.53 3.82
CA GLN A 201 9.14 0.82 4.81
C GLN A 201 9.73 1.27 6.14
N VAL A 202 10.85 0.68 6.56
CA VAL A 202 11.61 1.11 7.75
C VAL A 202 12.04 2.56 7.58
N ARG A 203 12.79 2.86 6.51
CA ARG A 203 13.26 4.24 6.21
C ARG A 203 12.10 5.23 6.17
N LYS A 204 11.00 4.87 5.50
CA LYS A 204 9.81 5.72 5.43
C LYS A 204 9.26 5.99 6.81
N LYS A 205 9.00 4.96 7.63
CA LYS A 205 8.44 5.13 8.98
C LYS A 205 9.31 5.98 9.89
N GLU A 206 10.63 5.82 9.82
CA GLU A 206 11.58 6.61 10.60
C GLU A 206 11.58 8.09 10.17
N ALA A 207 11.37 8.39 8.88
CA ALA A 207 11.28 9.75 8.36
C ALA A 207 9.94 10.46 8.66
N LEU A 208 8.87 9.74 8.99
CA LEU A 208 7.52 10.31 9.05
C LEU A 208 7.36 11.45 10.07
N ALA A 209 7.96 11.33 11.26
CA ALA A 209 7.85 12.38 12.27
C ALA A 209 8.42 13.72 11.75
N SER A 210 9.59 13.68 11.11
CA SER A 210 10.21 14.84 10.46
C SER A 210 9.38 15.37 9.29
N ARG A 211 8.82 14.48 8.47
CA ARG A 211 7.94 14.86 7.36
C ARG A 211 6.67 15.56 7.86
N PHE A 212 6.05 15.05 8.92
CA PHE A 212 4.88 15.69 9.53
C PHE A 212 5.22 17.06 10.14
N ALA A 213 6.38 17.22 10.76
CA ALA A 213 6.84 18.53 11.23
C ALA A 213 6.95 19.53 10.06
N GLY A 214 7.52 19.11 8.93
CA GLY A 214 7.64 19.96 7.74
C GLY A 214 6.29 20.31 7.10
N LEU A 215 5.32 19.39 7.11
CA LEU A 215 3.95 19.69 6.67
C LEU A 215 3.25 20.68 7.60
N ALA A 216 3.37 20.48 8.92
CA ALA A 216 2.76 21.37 9.91
C ALA A 216 3.33 22.79 9.82
N GLU A 217 4.65 22.92 9.62
CA GLU A 217 5.32 24.21 9.39
C GLU A 217 4.85 24.90 8.10
N ALA A 218 4.50 24.13 7.06
CA ALA A 218 3.91 24.63 5.83
C ALA A 218 2.41 24.97 5.94
N GLY A 219 1.79 24.80 7.11
CA GLY A 219 0.35 24.96 7.30
C GLY A 219 -0.51 23.85 6.67
N ILE A 220 0.09 22.71 6.32
CA ILE A 220 -0.60 21.57 5.72
C ILE A 220 -1.07 20.60 6.82
N PRO A 221 -2.34 20.14 6.80
CA PRO A 221 -2.84 19.14 7.74
C PRO A 221 -2.02 17.85 7.72
N THR A 222 -1.76 17.31 8.92
CA THR A 222 -1.02 16.06 9.11
C THR A 222 -1.98 14.89 9.41
N ILE A 223 -1.43 13.67 9.41
CA ILE A 223 -2.19 12.45 9.67
C ILE A 223 -2.08 12.11 11.16
N ASN A 224 -3.22 11.85 11.82
CA ASN A 224 -3.20 11.30 13.16
C ASN A 224 -2.58 9.89 13.16
N THR A 225 -1.55 9.70 13.97
CA THR A 225 -0.71 8.49 14.02
C THR A 225 -0.72 7.83 15.40
N THR A 226 -1.77 8.05 16.17
CA THR A 226 -1.96 7.44 17.49
C THR A 226 -1.74 5.92 17.43
N GLY A 227 -0.93 5.39 18.36
CA GLY A 227 -0.59 3.96 18.41
C GLY A 227 0.50 3.49 17.44
N LEU A 228 0.87 4.30 16.44
CA LEU A 228 1.87 3.92 15.41
C LEU A 228 3.31 4.25 15.83
N ARG A 229 3.49 4.96 16.96
CA ARG A 229 4.80 5.28 17.59
C ARG A 229 5.77 5.99 16.65
N VAL A 230 5.27 6.82 15.73
CA VAL A 230 6.10 7.50 14.72
C VAL A 230 7.19 8.38 15.34
N ASP A 231 6.90 9.03 16.46
CA ASP A 231 7.89 9.87 17.18
C ASP A 231 9.02 9.04 17.77
N LEU A 232 8.71 7.84 18.29
CA LEU A 232 9.72 6.93 18.82
C LEU A 232 10.60 6.38 17.69
N LEU A 233 9.98 6.00 16.57
CA LEU A 233 10.69 5.49 15.39
C LEU A 233 11.61 6.57 14.80
N GLY A 234 11.15 7.83 14.75
CA GLY A 234 11.96 8.94 14.25
C GLY A 234 13.22 9.24 15.05
N ARG A 235 13.33 8.75 16.30
CA ARG A 235 14.56 8.88 17.10
C ARG A 235 15.73 8.06 16.55
N ARG A 236 15.47 7.10 15.65
CA ARG A 236 16.51 6.30 14.99
C ARG A 236 17.28 7.09 13.94
N LEU A 237 16.66 8.11 13.33
CA LEU A 237 17.37 9.05 12.47
C LEU A 237 18.28 9.93 13.32
N ASN A 238 19.48 10.22 12.83
CA ASN A 238 20.36 11.21 13.46
C ASN A 238 19.76 12.64 13.32
N PRO A 239 20.22 13.62 14.13
CA PRO A 239 19.66 14.97 14.10
C PRO A 239 19.72 15.65 12.73
N GLU A 240 20.81 15.46 11.98
CA GLU A 240 21.00 16.04 10.65
C GLU A 240 19.96 15.49 9.64
N ALA A 241 19.78 14.18 9.61
CA ALA A 241 18.80 13.51 8.75
C ALA A 241 17.37 13.95 9.09
N ARG A 242 17.05 14.14 10.38
CA ARG A 242 15.73 14.65 10.79
C ARG A 242 15.46 16.05 10.26
N LEU A 243 16.45 16.95 10.35
CA LEU A 243 16.34 18.31 9.82
C LEU A 243 16.24 18.30 8.29
N ALA A 244 17.01 17.44 7.61
CA ALA A 244 16.96 17.32 6.15
C ALA A 244 15.58 16.83 5.65
N GLU A 245 14.98 15.82 6.31
CA GLU A 245 13.64 15.32 5.97
C GLU A 245 12.55 16.39 6.22
N GLN A 246 12.65 17.12 7.32
CA GLN A 246 11.73 18.23 7.64
C GLN A 246 11.85 19.35 6.60
N ALA A 247 13.05 19.89 6.41
CA ALA A 247 13.31 21.01 5.48
C ALA A 247 12.98 20.65 4.03
N GLY A 248 13.30 19.41 3.62
CA GLY A 248 12.93 18.90 2.30
C GLY A 248 11.42 18.83 2.11
N THR A 249 10.67 18.44 3.14
CA THR A 249 9.21 18.37 3.10
C THR A 249 8.58 19.75 3.08
N LEU A 250 9.02 20.66 3.95
CA LEU A 250 8.59 22.06 3.96
C LEU A 250 8.80 22.70 2.60
N ARG A 251 10.00 22.60 2.02
CA ARG A 251 10.30 23.16 0.71
C ARG A 251 9.35 22.64 -0.37
N ARG A 252 9.13 21.32 -0.44
CA ARG A 252 8.23 20.72 -1.43
C ARG A 252 6.77 21.16 -1.25
N ALA A 253 6.35 21.34 0.00
CA ALA A 253 5.03 21.87 0.36
C ALA A 253 4.86 23.31 -0.13
N THR A 254 5.81 24.19 0.20
CA THR A 254 5.76 25.62 -0.16
C THR A 254 5.93 25.87 -1.66
N GLU A 255 6.66 25.00 -2.36
CA GLU A 255 6.80 25.03 -3.83
C GLU A 255 5.56 24.49 -4.57
N GLY A 256 4.51 24.05 -3.86
CA GLY A 256 3.29 23.54 -4.49
C GLY A 256 3.47 22.22 -5.23
N ARG A 257 4.45 21.39 -4.82
CA ARG A 257 4.71 20.09 -5.48
C ARG A 257 3.69 19.00 -5.14
N PHE A 258 2.77 19.28 -4.23
CA PHE A 258 1.66 18.40 -3.90
C PHE A 258 0.46 18.84 -4.75
N THR A 259 0.12 18.03 -5.74
CA THR A 259 -0.90 18.36 -6.74
C THR A 259 -2.30 17.90 -6.35
N GLU A 260 -2.39 17.03 -5.34
CA GLU A 260 -3.64 16.49 -4.83
C GLU A 260 -4.38 17.51 -3.97
N PRO A 261 -5.72 17.59 -4.05
CA PRO A 261 -6.50 18.40 -3.13
C PRO A 261 -6.25 17.96 -1.69
N LEU A 262 -5.76 18.88 -0.87
CA LEU A 262 -5.57 18.62 0.56
C LEU A 262 -6.91 18.81 1.28
N PRO A 263 -7.25 17.93 2.24
CA PRO A 263 -8.46 18.13 3.03
C PRO A 263 -8.38 19.48 3.74
N ALA A 264 -9.51 20.18 3.81
CA ALA A 264 -9.61 21.40 4.60
C ALA A 264 -9.23 21.10 6.06
N SER A 265 -8.74 22.13 6.77
CA SER A 265 -8.41 22.00 8.19
C SER A 265 -9.61 21.41 8.94
N PRO A 266 -9.41 20.58 9.99
CA PRO A 266 -10.51 20.11 10.83
C PRO A 266 -11.39 21.24 11.38
N THR A 267 -10.84 22.45 11.52
CA THR A 267 -11.57 23.68 11.91
C THR A 267 -12.53 24.20 10.86
N ASP A 268 -12.38 23.78 9.61
CA ASP A 268 -13.13 24.28 8.44
C ASP A 268 -14.12 23.23 7.91
N ARG A 269 -14.24 22.07 8.57
CA ARG A 269 -15.27 21.09 8.23
C ARG A 269 -16.60 21.56 8.80
N PRO A 270 -17.66 21.76 7.99
CA PRO A 270 -18.99 21.94 8.53
C PRO A 270 -19.31 20.75 9.45
N ASN A 271 -19.90 21.04 10.61
CA ASN A 271 -20.44 20.04 11.53
C ASN A 271 -21.66 19.37 10.85
N ASP A 272 -21.43 18.48 9.89
CA ASP A 272 -22.49 17.71 9.22
C ASP A 272 -22.87 16.47 10.04
N HIS A 273 -23.00 16.67 11.35
CA HIS A 273 -23.61 15.72 12.27
C HIS A 273 -24.65 16.48 13.10
N ALA A 274 -25.82 16.68 12.49
CA ALA A 274 -27.08 17.00 13.14
C ALA A 274 -28.16 16.08 12.56
#